data_AF-A0A7J8LEA5-F1
#
_entry.id   AF-A0A7J8LEA5-F1
#
_cell.length_a   1.000
_cell.length_b   1.000
_cell.length_c   1.000
_cell.angle_alpha   90.00
_cell.angle_beta   90.00
_cell.angle_gamma   90.00
#
_symmetry.space_group_name_H-M   'P 1'
#
loop_
_entity.id
_entity.type
_entity.pdbx_description
1 polymer ?
#
loop_
_entity_poly.entity_id
_entity_poly.type
_entity_poly.pdbx_seq_one_letter_code
_entity_poly.pdbx_strand_id
1 'polypeptide(L)'
;MLESFFFTKQGDFHPQEADPITLLWGPPSSGKTSLLFQFAVNSASQCSNVNSKVVFICSRRRLETKPPYLAKAYIRLSTYYYILYINDDDDEGIKKYFAAFHLKDTFPIAVVVDDFGDFFHERSCQERYGNPRGRDLAMVRTLALCHNAIIFAKYVSFNSRHFGANSKY
;
A
#
# COMPACT_ATOMS: atom_id res chain seq x y z
N MET A 1 9.86 19.33 -14.29
CA MET A 1 8.37 19.28 -14.28
C MET A 1 7.91 17.88 -13.82
N LEU A 2 8.30 17.49 -12.59
CA LEU A 2 7.98 16.21 -11.95
C LEU A 2 7.90 16.38 -10.42
N GLU A 3 8.56 17.41 -9.88
CA GLU A 3 8.53 17.73 -8.45
C GLU A 3 7.17 18.25 -7.94
N SER A 4 6.29 18.72 -8.82
CA SER A 4 5.00 19.31 -8.43
C SER A 4 3.87 18.30 -8.20
N PHE A 5 4.06 17.01 -8.49
CA PHE A 5 3.01 15.99 -8.27
C PHE A 5 3.00 15.43 -6.83
N PHE A 6 4.04 15.67 -6.04
CA PHE A 6 4.12 15.25 -4.63
C PHE A 6 4.46 16.41 -3.67
N PHE A 7 4.48 17.66 -4.16
CA PHE A 7 4.75 18.82 -3.31
C PHE A 7 3.46 19.32 -2.66
N THR A 8 3.18 18.87 -1.44
CA THR A 8 2.25 19.56 -0.56
C THR A 8 2.98 20.80 -0.04
N LYS A 9 2.59 21.99 -0.50
CA LYS A 9 3.02 23.26 0.12
C LYS A 9 2.65 23.21 1.60
N GLN A 10 3.63 23.35 2.49
CA GLN A 10 3.39 23.78 3.87
C GLN A 10 2.84 25.21 3.81
N GLY A 11 1.51 25.33 3.77
CA GLY A 11 0.82 26.52 4.23
C GLY A 11 0.48 26.32 5.71
N ASP A 12 0.61 27.38 6.50
CA ASP A 12 0.37 27.45 7.94
C ASP A 12 -1.05 27.01 8.36
N PHE A 13 -1.29 25.70 8.31
CA PHE A 13 -2.43 25.05 8.92
C PHE A 13 -1.88 24.05 9.92
N HIS A 14 -2.41 24.11 11.15
CA HIS A 14 -2.27 23.10 12.20
C HIS A 14 -2.13 21.71 11.56
N PRO A 15 -1.10 20.90 11.85
CA PRO A 15 -0.89 19.64 11.13
C PRO A 15 -2.05 18.70 11.47
N GLN A 16 -3.11 18.74 10.67
CA GLN A 16 -4.00 17.62 10.54
C GLN A 16 -3.11 16.49 10.01
N GLU A 17 -2.97 15.43 10.79
CA GLU A 17 -2.33 14.21 10.31
C GLU A 17 -2.95 13.88 8.96
N ALA A 18 -2.14 13.93 7.90
CA ALA A 18 -2.60 13.56 6.58
C ALA A 18 -3.19 12.14 6.63
N ASP A 19 -4.32 11.95 5.97
CA ASP A 19 -4.99 10.66 5.91
C ASP A 19 -3.97 9.57 5.53
N PRO A 20 -3.94 8.43 6.24
CA PRO A 20 -2.96 7.39 6.01
C PRO A 20 -3.13 6.68 4.66
N ILE A 21 -4.21 6.95 3.94
CA ILE A 21 -4.56 6.31 2.66
C ILE A 21 -4.70 7.39 1.58
N THR A 22 -3.98 7.19 0.48
CA THR A 22 -4.10 8.00 -0.74
C THR A 22 -4.61 7.12 -1.89
N LEU A 23 -5.64 7.58 -2.59
CA LEU A 23 -6.19 6.90 -3.76
C LEU A 23 -5.74 7.60 -5.05
N LEU A 24 -5.28 6.82 -6.01
CA LEU A 24 -4.92 7.27 -7.36
C LEU A 24 -5.89 6.67 -8.38
N TRP A 25 -6.57 7.51 -9.15
CA TRP A 25 -7.52 7.08 -10.17
C TRP A 25 -7.23 7.74 -11.52
N GLY A 26 -7.63 7.08 -12.61
CA GLY A 26 -7.50 7.59 -13.98
C GLY A 26 -7.79 6.51 -15.02
N PRO A 27 -7.96 6.89 -16.30
CA PRO A 27 -8.30 5.96 -17.37
C PRO A 27 -7.20 4.93 -17.64
N PRO A 28 -7.49 3.82 -18.35
CA PRO A 28 -6.47 2.86 -18.77
C PRO A 28 -5.31 3.56 -19.49
N SER A 29 -4.09 3.04 -19.32
CA SER A 29 -2.86 3.57 -19.96
C SER A 29 -2.43 4.98 -19.55
N SER A 30 -3.02 5.59 -18.51
CA SER A 30 -2.62 6.92 -18.00
C SER A 30 -1.31 6.94 -17.19
N GLY A 31 -0.57 5.83 -17.10
CA GLY A 31 0.70 5.74 -16.37
C GLY A 31 0.61 5.49 -14.87
N LYS A 32 -0.57 5.18 -14.31
CA LYS A 32 -0.77 4.95 -12.86
C LYS A 32 0.17 3.89 -12.29
N THR A 33 0.23 2.72 -12.91
CA THR A 33 1.10 1.63 -12.46
C THR A 33 2.57 2.09 -12.44
N SER A 34 3.06 2.72 -13.51
CA SER A 34 4.43 3.29 -13.54
C SER A 34 4.67 4.30 -12.42
N LEU A 35 3.69 5.17 -12.12
CA LEU A 35 3.77 6.14 -11.03
C LEU A 35 3.81 5.46 -9.66
N LEU A 36 2.98 4.44 -9.42
CA LEU A 36 2.97 3.66 -8.19
C LEU A 36 4.30 2.93 -7.98
N PHE A 37 4.88 2.38 -9.04
CA PHE A 37 6.22 1.79 -8.99
C PHE A 37 7.29 2.83 -8.66
N GLN A 38 7.28 3.99 -9.32
CA GLN A 38 8.24 5.06 -9.01
C GLN A 38 8.09 5.55 -7.57
N PHE A 39 6.86 5.68 -7.07
CA PHE A 39 6.57 6.02 -5.67
C PHE A 39 7.14 4.99 -4.71
N ALA A 40 6.96 3.70 -4.99
CA ALA A 40 7.53 2.61 -4.18
C ALA A 40 9.06 2.69 -4.13
N VAL A 41 9.70 2.92 -5.28
CA VAL A 41 11.17 3.08 -5.36
C VAL A 41 11.64 4.29 -4.56
N ASN A 42 11.00 5.44 -4.74
CA ASN A 42 11.36 6.66 -4.03
C ASN A 42 11.20 6.49 -2.50
N SER A 43 10.11 5.87 -2.07
CA SER A 43 9.85 5.57 -0.65
C SER A 43 10.94 4.68 -0.06
N ALA A 44 11.32 3.61 -0.78
CA ALA A 44 12.38 2.71 -0.36
C ALA A 44 13.75 3.42 -0.25
N SER A 45 14.07 4.29 -1.23
CA SER A 45 15.35 5.01 -1.26
C SER A 45 15.53 6.05 -0.15
N GLN A 46 14.43 6.62 0.36
CA GLN A 46 14.45 7.62 1.42
C GLN A 46 14.59 7.00 2.81
N CYS A 47 14.45 5.68 2.94
CA CYS A 47 14.56 5.01 4.23
C CYS A 47 15.98 4.46 4.44
N SER A 48 16.68 4.98 5.45
CA SER A 48 18.01 4.52 5.84
C SER A 48 18.01 3.21 6.63
N ASN A 49 16.83 2.71 7.04
CA ASN A 49 16.70 1.48 7.80
C ASN A 49 16.56 0.27 6.85
N VAL A 50 17.53 -0.63 6.89
CA VAL A 50 17.57 -1.84 6.03
C VAL A 50 16.39 -2.80 6.28
N ASN A 51 15.75 -2.71 7.45
CA ASN A 51 14.57 -3.51 7.78
C ASN A 51 13.24 -2.90 7.30
N SER A 52 13.27 -1.65 6.86
CA SER A 52 12.10 -0.93 6.37
C SER A 52 11.88 -1.20 4.89
N LYS A 53 10.90 -2.05 4.58
CA LYS A 53 10.59 -2.45 3.20
C LYS A 53 9.33 -1.77 2.70
N VAL A 54 9.27 -1.49 1.40
CA VAL A 54 8.01 -1.18 0.70
C VAL A 54 7.38 -2.48 0.25
N VAL A 55 6.07 -2.63 0.45
CA VAL A 55 5.32 -3.77 -0.09
C VAL A 55 4.47 -3.29 -1.25
N PHE A 56 4.68 -3.87 -2.42
CA PHE A 56 3.89 -3.61 -3.62
C PHE A 56 2.97 -4.80 -3.88
N ILE A 57 1.67 -4.61 -3.71
CA ILE A 57 0.63 -5.62 -3.90
C ILE A 57 0.06 -5.44 -5.31
N CYS A 58 0.09 -6.50 -6.10
CA CYS A 58 -0.48 -6.48 -7.45
C CYS A 58 -0.83 -7.87 -7.98
N SER A 59 -1.58 -7.89 -9.07
CA SER A 59 -1.81 -9.09 -9.87
C SER A 59 -0.54 -9.52 -10.60
N ARG A 60 -0.15 -10.78 -10.41
CA ARG A 60 1.01 -11.37 -11.10
C ARG A 60 0.85 -11.33 -12.61
N ARG A 61 -0.32 -11.76 -13.09
CA ARG A 61 -0.65 -11.81 -14.52
C ARG A 61 -0.50 -10.43 -15.16
N ARG A 62 -0.99 -9.37 -14.51
CA ARG A 62 -0.97 -8.01 -15.06
C ARG A 62 0.46 -7.45 -15.09
N LEU A 63 1.22 -7.67 -14.02
CA LEU A 63 2.60 -7.21 -13.96
C LEU A 63 3.49 -7.90 -15.01
N GLU A 64 3.32 -9.21 -15.20
CA GLU A 64 4.12 -9.98 -16.16
C GLU A 64 3.74 -9.68 -17.63
N THR A 65 2.46 -9.38 -17.91
CA THR A 65 2.00 -9.10 -19.29
C THR A 65 2.24 -7.68 -19.75
N LYS A 66 2.22 -6.70 -18.83
CA LYS A 66 2.48 -5.29 -19.11
C LYS A 66 3.35 -4.69 -18.00
N PRO A 67 4.65 -5.03 -17.96
CA PRO A 67 5.52 -4.50 -16.93
C PRO A 67 5.57 -2.97 -17.03
N PRO A 68 5.63 -2.26 -15.89
CA PRO A 68 5.79 -0.81 -15.88
C PRO A 68 7.07 -0.43 -16.63
N TYR A 69 7.02 0.69 -17.35
CA TYR A 69 8.19 1.26 -18.01
C TYR A 69 9.15 1.83 -16.96
N LEU A 70 10.00 0.98 -16.39
CA LEU A 70 11.00 1.35 -15.41
C LEU A 70 12.38 1.36 -16.07
N ALA A 71 13.03 2.52 -16.09
CA ALA A 71 14.39 2.67 -16.58
C ALA A 71 15.38 1.95 -15.65
N LYS A 72 15.88 0.77 -16.06
CA LYS A 72 17.08 0.05 -15.54
C LYS A 72 17.23 -0.19 -14.01
N ALA A 73 16.33 0.27 -13.15
CA ALA A 73 16.51 0.27 -11.69
C ALA A 73 16.15 -1.07 -11.00
N TYR A 74 15.51 -2.00 -11.72
CA TYR A 74 14.94 -3.24 -11.18
C TYR A 74 15.94 -4.12 -10.40
N ILE A 75 17.21 -4.14 -10.83
CA ILE A 75 18.19 -5.14 -10.39
C ILE A 75 18.84 -4.79 -9.03
N ARG A 76 18.87 -3.53 -8.60
CA ARG A 76 19.50 -3.14 -7.31
C ARG A 76 18.54 -3.00 -6.14
N LEU A 77 17.24 -3.14 -6.39
CA LEU A 77 16.23 -2.69 -5.44
C LEU A 77 15.63 -3.83 -4.59
N SER A 78 15.84 -5.11 -4.94
CA SER A 78 15.19 -6.28 -4.28
C SER A 78 15.44 -6.39 -2.78
N THR A 79 16.45 -5.70 -2.26
CA THR A 79 16.73 -5.58 -0.82
C THR A 79 15.70 -4.71 -0.09
N TYR A 80 15.12 -3.71 -0.76
CA TYR A 80 14.30 -2.65 -0.14
C TYR A 80 12.82 -2.63 -0.57
N TYR A 81 12.43 -3.42 -1.58
CA TYR A 81 11.03 -3.61 -1.98
C TYR A 81 10.66 -5.09 -2.07
N TYR A 82 9.44 -5.43 -1.69
CA TYR A 82 8.85 -6.77 -1.85
C TYR A 82 7.59 -6.67 -2.70
N ILE A 83 7.50 -7.48 -3.76
CA ILE A 83 6.27 -7.63 -4.53
C ILE A 83 5.48 -8.80 -3.95
N LEU A 84 4.28 -8.51 -3.48
CA LEU A 84 3.31 -9.51 -3.05
C LEU A 84 2.29 -9.72 -4.16
N TYR A 85 2.31 -10.91 -4.76
CA TYR A 85 1.32 -11.29 -5.75
C TYR A 85 0.04 -11.76 -5.07
N ILE A 86 -1.07 -11.12 -5.41
CA ILE A 86 -2.42 -11.57 -5.05
C ILE A 86 -3.16 -11.80 -6.37
N ASN A 87 -3.88 -12.92 -6.46
CA ASN A 87 -4.61 -13.23 -7.68
C ASN A 87 -5.78 -12.25 -7.87
N ASP A 88 -6.16 -12.04 -9.13
CA ASP A 88 -7.40 -11.33 -9.43
C ASP A 88 -8.58 -12.06 -8.76
N ASP A 89 -9.60 -11.31 -8.36
CA ASP A 89 -10.79 -11.84 -7.66
C ASP A 89 -10.52 -12.54 -6.30
N ASP A 90 -9.31 -12.40 -5.72
CA ASP A 90 -8.96 -12.88 -4.38
C ASP A 90 -8.94 -11.73 -3.35
N ASP A 91 -10.13 -11.30 -2.93
CA ASP A 91 -10.27 -10.30 -1.87
C ASP A 91 -9.81 -10.82 -0.49
N GLU A 92 -9.71 -12.13 -0.30
CA GLU A 92 -9.20 -12.76 0.92
C GLU A 92 -7.69 -12.56 1.08
N GLY A 93 -6.92 -12.61 -0.02
CA GLY A 93 -5.48 -12.39 0.02
C GLY A 93 -5.12 -11.03 0.63
N ILE A 94 -5.78 -9.95 0.17
CA ILE A 94 -5.51 -8.60 0.66
C ILE A 94 -5.99 -8.44 2.11
N LYS A 95 -7.15 -9.01 2.47
CA LYS A 95 -7.64 -9.01 3.85
C LYS A 95 -6.68 -9.72 4.81
N LYS A 96 -6.20 -10.91 4.45
CA LYS A 96 -5.23 -11.67 5.26
C LYS A 96 -3.93 -10.90 5.48
N TYR A 97 -3.43 -10.22 4.44
CA TYR A 97 -2.22 -9.41 4.56
C TYR A 97 -2.37 -8.30 5.61
N PHE A 98 -3.45 -7.51 5.55
CA PHE A 98 -3.66 -6.41 6.50
C PHE A 98 -4.06 -6.91 7.89
N ALA A 99 -4.84 -7.99 8.00
CA ALA A 99 -5.18 -8.61 9.29
C ALA A 99 -3.92 -9.10 10.04
N ALA A 100 -2.89 -9.53 9.32
CA ALA A 100 -1.63 -10.00 9.90
C ALA A 100 -0.78 -8.88 10.53
N PHE A 101 -1.13 -7.59 10.38
CA PHE A 101 -0.37 -6.49 10.99
C PHE A 101 -0.29 -6.63 12.52
N HIS A 102 -1.32 -7.18 13.16
CA HIS A 102 -1.31 -7.41 14.61
C HIS A 102 -0.29 -8.47 15.07
N LEU A 103 0.27 -9.26 14.14
CA LEU A 103 1.24 -10.32 14.42
C LEU A 103 2.68 -9.94 14.01
N LYS A 104 2.90 -8.72 13.51
CA LYS A 104 4.22 -8.30 13.00
C LYS A 104 4.97 -7.43 14.00
N ASP A 105 6.26 -7.71 14.14
CA ASP A 105 7.20 -6.88 14.92
C ASP A 105 7.69 -5.66 14.13
N THR A 106 7.72 -5.78 12.81
CA THR A 106 8.15 -4.71 11.90
C THR A 106 7.11 -4.45 10.83
N PHE A 107 6.94 -3.17 10.50
CA PHE A 107 5.95 -2.70 9.55
C PHE A 107 6.62 -2.16 8.29
N PRO A 108 6.00 -2.33 7.12
CA PRO A 108 6.47 -1.69 5.91
C PRO A 108 6.32 -0.17 6.02
N ILE A 109 7.22 0.57 5.38
CA ILE A 109 7.14 2.05 5.34
C ILE A 109 5.99 2.54 4.46
N ALA A 110 5.61 1.74 3.47
CA ALA A 110 4.49 1.97 2.60
C ALA A 110 3.96 0.63 2.09
N VAL A 111 2.64 0.55 1.95
CA VAL A 111 1.97 -0.51 1.20
C VAL A 111 1.34 0.15 -0.01
N VAL A 112 1.75 -0.30 -1.19
CA VAL A 112 1.25 0.18 -2.48
C VAL A 112 0.38 -0.93 -3.05
N VAL A 113 -0.85 -0.60 -3.45
CA VAL A 113 -1.78 -1.57 -4.03
C VAL A 113 -2.14 -1.10 -5.44
N ASP A 114 -1.69 -1.83 -6.45
CA ASP A 114 -2.03 -1.55 -7.84
C ASP A 114 -3.37 -2.20 -8.20
N ASP A 115 -4.22 -1.44 -8.90
CA ASP A 115 -5.55 -1.86 -9.36
C ASP A 115 -6.41 -2.55 -8.29
N PHE A 116 -6.52 -1.92 -7.11
CA PHE A 116 -7.28 -2.42 -5.95
C PHE A 116 -8.67 -2.98 -6.27
N GLY A 117 -9.40 -2.37 -7.22
CA GLY A 117 -10.74 -2.79 -7.61
C GLY A 117 -10.81 -4.16 -8.29
N ASP A 118 -9.68 -4.67 -8.81
CA ASP A 118 -9.61 -5.95 -9.55
C ASP A 118 -9.56 -7.17 -8.60
N PHE A 119 -9.34 -6.97 -7.30
CA PHE A 119 -9.45 -8.04 -6.30
C PHE A 119 -10.90 -8.41 -5.96
N PHE A 120 -11.87 -7.59 -6.39
CA PHE A 120 -13.27 -7.71 -5.98
C PHE A 120 -14.17 -8.05 -7.16
N HIS A 121 -14.46 -9.34 -7.34
CA HIS A 121 -15.38 -9.81 -8.38
C HIS A 121 -16.83 -9.44 -8.06
N GLU A 122 -17.52 -8.79 -9.00
CA GLU A 122 -18.88 -8.26 -8.81
C GLU A 122 -19.88 -9.33 -8.34
N ARG A 123 -20.05 -10.41 -9.11
CA ARG A 123 -21.04 -11.46 -8.79
C ARG A 123 -20.74 -12.14 -7.47
N SER A 124 -19.48 -12.47 -7.24
CA SER A 124 -19.04 -13.16 -6.02
C SER A 124 -19.32 -12.30 -4.78
N CYS A 125 -19.09 -10.99 -4.87
CA CYS A 125 -19.38 -10.07 -3.79
C CYS A 125 -20.90 -9.89 -3.59
N GLN A 126 -21.67 -9.78 -4.67
CA GLN A 126 -23.14 -9.64 -4.58
C GLN A 126 -23.79 -10.87 -3.92
N GLU A 127 -23.37 -12.08 -4.31
CA GLU A 127 -23.84 -13.33 -3.71
C GLU A 127 -23.43 -13.45 -2.24
N ARG A 128 -22.16 -13.18 -1.92
CA ARG A 128 -21.63 -13.27 -0.54
C ARG A 128 -22.36 -12.35 0.42
N TYR A 129 -22.74 -11.15 -0.01
CA TYR A 129 -23.39 -10.15 0.84
C TYR A 129 -24.90 -10.05 0.64
N GLY A 130 -25.49 -10.81 -0.29
CA GLY A 130 -26.91 -10.71 -0.64
C GLY A 130 -27.33 -9.29 -1.04
N ASN A 131 -26.45 -8.52 -1.68
CA ASN A 131 -26.62 -7.09 -1.93
C ASN A 131 -26.13 -6.69 -3.33
N PRO A 132 -26.91 -5.94 -4.13
CA PRO A 132 -26.48 -5.48 -5.46
C PRO A 132 -25.25 -4.57 -5.45
N ARG A 133 -24.92 -3.93 -4.31
CA ARG A 133 -23.68 -3.18 -4.08
C ARG A 133 -22.64 -4.00 -3.31
N GLY A 134 -22.70 -5.33 -3.42
CA GLY A 134 -21.81 -6.24 -2.71
C GLY A 134 -20.33 -5.93 -2.95
N ARG A 135 -19.96 -5.57 -4.18
CA ARG A 135 -18.58 -5.19 -4.54
C ARG A 135 -18.13 -3.92 -3.82
N ASP A 136 -18.92 -2.86 -3.88
CA ASP A 136 -18.61 -1.60 -3.18
C ASP A 136 -18.46 -1.84 -1.67
N LEU A 137 -19.35 -2.64 -1.09
CA LEU A 137 -19.31 -3.01 0.32
C LEU A 137 -18.02 -3.77 0.67
N ALA A 138 -17.59 -4.70 -0.19
CA ALA A 138 -16.34 -5.44 -0.03
C ALA A 138 -15.13 -4.50 -0.05
N MET A 139 -15.08 -3.60 -1.04
CA MET A 139 -14.01 -2.62 -1.21
C MET A 139 -13.89 -1.69 0.00
N VAL A 140 -15.01 -1.12 0.45
CA VAL A 140 -15.04 -0.21 1.61
C VAL A 140 -14.63 -0.92 2.90
N ARG A 141 -15.09 -2.17 3.11
CA ARG A 141 -14.67 -2.97 4.28
C ARG A 141 -13.17 -3.27 4.26
N THR A 142 -12.61 -3.59 3.10
CA THR A 142 -11.17 -3.81 2.98
C THR A 142 -10.39 -2.50 3.18
N LEU A 143 -10.85 -1.36 2.64
CA LEU A 143 -10.22 -0.06 2.90
C LEU A 143 -10.23 0.30 4.40
N ALA A 144 -11.33 0.03 5.09
CA ALA A 144 -11.42 0.23 6.55
C ALA A 144 -10.43 -0.69 7.30
N LEU A 145 -10.28 -1.94 6.87
CA LEU A 145 -9.26 -2.84 7.41
C LEU A 145 -7.84 -2.33 7.18
N CYS A 146 -7.53 -1.84 5.97
CA CYS A 146 -6.24 -1.22 5.66
C CYS A 146 -5.96 -0.02 6.59
N HIS A 147 -6.96 0.84 6.76
CA HIS A 147 -6.87 2.02 7.62
C HIS A 147 -6.54 1.64 9.07
N ASN A 148 -7.28 0.68 9.62
CA ASN A 148 -7.06 0.19 10.99
C ASN A 148 -5.66 -0.43 11.16
N ALA A 149 -5.22 -1.22 10.19
CA ALA A 149 -3.87 -1.81 10.19
C ALA A 149 -2.77 -0.74 10.17
N ILE A 150 -2.93 0.32 9.37
CA ILE A 150 -1.96 1.41 9.28
C ILE A 150 -1.93 2.24 10.57
N ILE A 151 -3.11 2.56 11.14
CA ILE A 151 -3.17 3.27 12.44
C ILE A 151 -2.48 2.44 13.53
N PHE A 152 -2.75 1.14 13.58
CA PHE A 152 -2.10 0.24 14.52
C PHE A 152 -0.58 0.25 14.37
N ALA A 153 -0.08 0.12 13.13
CA ALA A 153 1.36 0.17 12.85
C ALA A 153 2.00 1.50 13.28
N LYS A 154 1.33 2.63 13.04
CA LYS A 154 1.78 3.97 13.49
C LYS A 154 1.86 4.04 15.01
N TYR A 155 0.81 3.59 15.71
CA TYR A 155 0.77 3.58 17.17
C TYR A 155 1.88 2.73 17.80
N VAL A 156 2.06 1.50 17.31
CA VAL A 156 3.14 0.61 17.79
C VAL A 156 4.51 1.22 17.51
N SER A 157 4.74 1.72 16.30
CA SER A 157 6.01 2.36 15.93
C SER A 157 6.34 3.60 16.77
N PHE A 158 5.33 4.40 17.11
CA PHE A 158 5.48 5.56 17.98
C PHE A 158 5.90 5.17 19.40
N ASN A 159 5.23 4.17 19.98
CA ASN A 159 5.54 3.69 21.33
C ASN A 159 6.91 3.03 21.40
N SER A 160 7.29 2.23 20.41
CA SER A 160 8.63 1.60 20.36
C SER A 160 9.76 2.65 20.33
N ARG A 161 9.55 3.80 19.69
CA ARG A 161 10.55 4.89 19.68
C ARG A 161 10.63 5.65 21.01
N HIS A 162 9.50 5.82 21.71
CA HIS A 162 9.45 6.61 22.96
C HIS A 162 9.81 5.79 24.20
N PHE A 163 9.43 4.52 24.25
CA PHE A 163 9.66 3.66 25.42
C PHE A 163 10.85 2.69 25.25
N GLY A 164 11.29 2.42 24.01
CA GLY A 164 12.43 1.53 23.73
C GLY A 164 13.81 2.11 24.08
N ALA A 165 13.91 3.42 24.40
CA ALA A 165 15.18 4.05 24.77
C ALA A 165 15.62 3.80 26.24
N ASN A 166 14.74 3.24 27.08
CA ASN A 166 14.99 3.08 28.53
C ASN A 166 15.33 1.65 28.99
N SER A 167 15.53 0.71 28.08
CA SER A 167 15.95 -0.65 28.44
C SER A 167 17.43 -0.87 28.10
N LYS A 168 18.31 -0.24 28.88
CA LYS A 168 19.68 -0.73 29.10
C LYS A 168 19.80 -1.05 30.59
N TYR A 169 19.53 -2.30 30.93
CA TYR A 169 20.02 -2.95 32.14
C TYR A 169 20.80 -4.19 31.71
#